data_AF-A0A934LSC0-F1
#
_entry.id   AF-A0A934LSC0-F1
#
_cell.length_a   1.000
_cell.length_b   1.000
_cell.length_c   1.000
_cell.angle_alpha   90.00
_cell.angle_beta   90.00
_cell.angle_gamma   90.00
#
_symmetry.space_group_name_H-M   'P 1'
#
loop_
_entity.id
_entity.type
_entity.pdbx_description
1 polymer ?
#
loop_
_entity_poly.entity_id
_entity_poly.type
_entity_poly.pdbx_seq_one_letter_code
_entity_poly.pdbx_strand_id
1 'polypeptide(L)'
;MKPLKHTLFFLLTLAIALTMTGCGPSAEEVYLTNVNEYFTEYSVAMEQAAAQFKGTDPLILEDQAWIDATIATLDNLDAAGQTLASTPVEDIPEIFAALDQILVDISDQTTVFTTSMKDSLVSGDKDAMLAALDELEVILGLVQQAQVELEAANP
;
A
#
# COMPACT_ATOMS: atom_id res chain seq x y z
N MET A 1 19.34 66.08 1.35
CA MET A 1 19.83 64.91 0.60
C MET A 1 19.23 63.66 1.22
N LYS A 2 18.29 62.99 0.54
CA LYS A 2 17.62 61.77 1.01
C LYS A 2 17.71 60.71 -0.09
N PRO A 3 18.50 59.64 0.08
CA PRO A 3 18.37 58.44 -0.73
C PRO A 3 17.48 57.46 0.03
N LEU A 4 16.15 57.63 -0.05
CA LEU A 4 15.20 56.73 0.64
C LEU A 4 14.15 56.11 -0.30
N LYS A 5 14.34 56.24 -1.61
CA LYS A 5 13.38 55.73 -2.62
C LYS A 5 13.91 54.56 -3.46
N HIS A 6 15.22 54.33 -3.50
CA HIS A 6 15.79 53.27 -4.35
C HIS A 6 15.96 51.93 -3.64
N THR A 7 16.05 51.90 -2.31
CA THR A 7 16.22 50.65 -1.55
C THR A 7 14.88 49.93 -1.29
N LEU A 8 13.77 50.67 -1.22
CA LEU A 8 12.45 50.08 -0.95
C LEU A 8 11.86 49.38 -2.17
N PHE A 9 12.23 49.81 -3.38
CA PHE A 9 11.77 49.17 -4.61
C PHE A 9 12.51 47.88 -4.93
N PHE A 10 13.72 47.68 -4.39
CA PHE A 10 14.53 46.48 -4.63
C PHE A 10 14.17 45.32 -3.68
N LEU A 11 13.64 45.62 -2.48
CA LEU A 11 13.17 44.61 -1.54
C LEU A 11 11.75 44.12 -1.87
N LEU A 12 10.92 44.93 -2.53
CA LEU A 12 9.55 44.53 -2.90
C LEU A 12 9.52 43.62 -4.14
N THR A 13 10.46 43.78 -5.07
CA THR A 13 10.58 42.87 -6.24
C THR A 13 11.20 41.53 -5.87
N LEU A 14 12.06 41.46 -4.85
CA LEU A 14 12.62 40.19 -4.38
C LEU A 14 11.59 39.34 -3.60
N ALA A 15 10.60 39.98 -2.95
CA ALA A 15 9.51 39.28 -2.27
C ALA A 15 8.44 38.73 -3.24
N ILE A 16 8.28 39.32 -4.43
CA ILE A 16 7.35 38.82 -5.46
C ILE A 16 8.00 37.72 -6.32
N ALA A 17 9.33 37.67 -6.40
CA ALA A 17 10.05 36.56 -7.01
C ALA A 17 9.98 35.25 -6.19
N LEU A 18 9.67 35.34 -4.89
CA LEU A 18 9.56 34.17 -4.00
C LEU A 18 8.12 33.65 -3.84
N THR A 19 7.12 34.31 -4.42
CA THR A 19 5.74 33.78 -4.49
C THR A 19 5.46 33.04 -5.80
N MET A 20 6.44 32.92 -6.70
CA MET A 20 6.31 32.23 -8.00
C MET A 20 7.02 30.86 -8.06
N THR A 21 7.27 30.22 -6.92
CA THR A 21 7.64 28.79 -6.85
C THR A 21 6.63 28.00 -6.02
N GLY A 22 5.38 28.44 -5.99
CA GLY A 22 4.26 27.68 -5.43
C GLY A 22 3.67 26.71 -6.43
N CYS A 23 4.49 25.93 -7.15
CA CYS A 23 3.97 24.68 -7.68
C CYS A 23 3.89 23.74 -6.48
N GLY A 24 2.67 23.37 -6.08
CA GLY A 24 2.50 22.22 -5.21
C GLY A 24 3.11 20.97 -5.85
N PRO A 25 3.22 19.86 -5.09
CA PRO A 25 3.75 18.61 -5.65
C PRO A 25 3.02 18.24 -6.93
N SER A 26 3.74 17.69 -7.91
CA SER A 26 3.14 17.25 -9.17
C SER A 26 2.15 16.08 -8.91
N ALA A 27 1.24 15.81 -9.84
CA ALA A 27 0.35 14.65 -9.74
C ALA A 27 1.15 13.33 -9.60
N GLU A 28 2.31 13.25 -10.26
CA GLU A 28 3.23 12.12 -10.17
C GLU A 28 3.85 12.00 -8.77
N GLU A 29 4.32 13.12 -8.19
CA GLU A 29 4.88 13.13 -6.84
C GLU A 29 3.83 12.76 -5.77
N VAL A 30 2.60 13.25 -5.92
CA VAL A 30 1.48 12.90 -5.02
C VAL A 30 1.12 11.42 -5.16
N TYR A 31 0.98 10.92 -6.40
CA TYR A 31 0.67 9.51 -6.65
C TYR A 31 1.74 8.60 -6.03
N LEU A 32 3.03 8.82 -6.33
CA LEU A 32 4.10 7.99 -5.80
C LEU A 32 4.24 8.09 -4.28
N THR A 33 4.01 9.27 -3.69
CA THR A 33 4.02 9.41 -2.21
C THR A 33 2.95 8.51 -1.60
N ASN A 34 1.72 8.58 -2.10
CA ASN A 34 0.61 7.79 -1.58
C ASN A 34 0.82 6.28 -1.81
N VAL A 35 1.26 5.87 -3.02
CA VAL A 35 1.54 4.45 -3.29
C VAL A 35 2.63 3.93 -2.36
N ASN A 36 3.74 4.65 -2.17
CA ASN A 36 4.82 4.20 -1.28
C ASN A 36 4.35 4.04 0.19
N GLU A 37 3.51 4.96 0.66
CA GLU A 37 2.90 4.87 1.99
C GLU A 37 2.04 3.61 2.11
N TYR A 38 1.06 3.42 1.22
CA TYR A 38 0.14 2.29 1.31
C TYR A 38 0.80 0.95 0.99
N PHE A 39 1.82 0.94 0.12
CA PHE A 39 2.59 -0.28 -0.14
C PHE A 39 3.35 -0.72 1.10
N THR A 40 3.88 0.24 1.88
CA THR A 40 4.52 -0.04 3.17
C THR A 40 3.50 -0.57 4.18
N GLU A 41 2.32 0.06 4.30
CA GLU A 41 1.25 -0.41 5.19
C GLU A 41 0.80 -1.83 4.85
N TYR A 42 0.59 -2.10 3.57
CA TYR A 42 0.25 -3.43 3.07
C TYR A 42 1.34 -4.46 3.40
N SER A 43 2.61 -4.12 3.20
CA SER A 43 3.74 -4.99 3.50
C SER A 43 3.80 -5.34 5.00
N VAL A 44 3.56 -4.37 5.88
CA VAL A 44 3.47 -4.59 7.33
C VAL A 44 2.28 -5.49 7.68
N ALA A 45 1.11 -5.29 7.08
CA ALA A 45 -0.05 -6.14 7.31
C ALA A 45 0.21 -7.59 6.85
N MET A 46 0.92 -7.77 5.74
CA MET A 46 1.30 -9.07 5.23
C MET A 46 2.27 -9.80 6.16
N GLU A 47 3.27 -9.11 6.69
CA GLU A 47 4.19 -9.67 7.69
C GLU A 47 3.44 -10.11 8.96
N GLN A 48 2.46 -9.32 9.41
CA GLN A 48 1.61 -9.67 10.55
C GLN A 48 0.74 -10.89 10.28
N ALA A 49 0.14 -10.98 9.09
CA ALA A 49 -0.63 -12.16 8.68
C ALA A 49 0.26 -13.41 8.59
N ALA A 50 1.41 -13.32 7.94
CA ALA A 50 2.38 -14.41 7.83
C ALA A 50 2.88 -14.90 9.21
N ALA A 51 3.01 -13.99 10.19
CA ALA A 51 3.40 -14.35 11.54
C ALA A 51 2.38 -15.27 12.25
N GLN A 52 1.09 -15.21 11.90
CA GLN A 52 0.07 -16.12 12.46
C GLN A 52 0.31 -17.58 12.05
N PHE A 53 0.87 -17.79 10.85
CA PHE A 53 1.08 -19.11 10.25
C PHE A 53 2.50 -19.66 10.47
N LYS A 54 3.38 -18.91 11.15
CA LYS A 54 4.77 -19.32 11.38
C LYS A 54 4.88 -20.25 12.58
N GLY A 55 5.19 -21.53 12.31
CA GLY A 55 5.47 -22.52 13.36
C GLY A 55 4.22 -23.06 14.05
N THR A 56 3.08 -23.00 13.36
CA THR A 56 1.77 -23.35 13.91
C THR A 56 1.62 -24.86 14.12
N ASP A 57 1.15 -25.24 15.31
CA ASP A 57 0.91 -26.64 15.71
C ASP A 57 -0.22 -27.26 14.87
N PRO A 58 -0.14 -28.55 14.47
CA PRO A 58 -1.25 -29.27 13.85
C PRO A 58 -2.63 -29.16 14.55
N LEU A 59 -2.67 -28.86 15.86
CA LEU A 59 -3.91 -28.69 16.65
C LEU A 59 -4.38 -27.24 16.79
N ILE A 60 -3.71 -26.26 16.18
CA ILE A 60 -4.05 -24.83 16.33
C ILE A 60 -5.49 -24.48 15.91
N LEU A 61 -6.10 -25.29 15.02
CA LEU A 61 -7.49 -25.11 14.58
C LEU A 61 -8.52 -25.46 15.67
N GLU A 62 -8.09 -25.96 16.82
CA GLU A 62 -8.94 -26.14 18.00
C GLU A 62 -8.88 -24.90 18.95
N ASP A 63 -7.95 -23.96 18.70
CA ASP A 63 -7.78 -22.75 19.51
C ASP A 63 -8.60 -21.58 18.92
N GLN A 64 -9.78 -21.36 19.49
CA GLN A 64 -10.68 -20.29 19.06
C GLN A 64 -10.06 -18.89 19.22
N ALA A 65 -9.24 -18.67 20.24
CA ALA A 65 -8.63 -17.35 20.46
C ALA A 65 -7.60 -17.05 19.37
N TRP A 66 -6.86 -18.07 18.93
CA TRP A 66 -5.96 -17.95 17.80
C TRP A 66 -6.73 -17.75 16.48
N ILE A 67 -7.82 -18.48 16.25
CA ILE A 67 -8.67 -18.32 15.06
C ILE A 67 -9.19 -16.87 14.97
N ASP A 68 -9.78 -16.35 16.04
CA ASP A 68 -10.33 -14.99 16.07
C ASP A 68 -9.25 -13.92 15.83
N ALA A 69 -8.07 -14.08 16.43
CA ALA A 69 -6.94 -13.18 16.21
C ALA A 69 -6.40 -13.25 14.77
N THR A 70 -6.39 -14.44 14.17
CA THR A 70 -5.96 -14.65 12.79
C THR A 70 -6.96 -14.03 11.82
N ILE A 71 -8.26 -14.22 12.02
CA ILE A 71 -9.32 -13.58 11.22
C ILE A 71 -9.18 -12.05 11.28
N ALA A 72 -9.00 -11.46 12.47
CA ALA A 72 -8.81 -10.02 12.60
C ALA A 72 -7.54 -9.52 11.87
N THR A 73 -6.47 -10.32 11.87
CA THR A 73 -5.25 -10.00 11.12
C THR A 73 -5.48 -10.06 9.61
N LEU A 74 -6.26 -11.04 9.13
CA LEU A 74 -6.63 -11.17 7.72
C LEU A 74 -7.56 -10.04 7.26
N ASP A 75 -8.48 -9.60 8.12
CA ASP A 75 -9.33 -8.43 7.83
C ASP A 75 -8.51 -7.15 7.68
N ASN A 76 -7.46 -6.97 8.51
CA ASN A 76 -6.54 -5.85 8.37
C ASN A 76 -5.73 -5.93 7.07
N LEU A 77 -5.29 -7.12 6.66
CA LEU A 77 -4.58 -7.33 5.39
C LEU A 77 -5.49 -7.02 4.19
N ASP A 78 -6.73 -7.48 4.21
CA ASP A 78 -7.73 -7.18 3.16
C ASP A 78 -8.00 -5.67 3.08
N ALA A 79 -8.19 -5.00 4.22
CA ALA A 79 -8.37 -3.54 4.26
C ALA A 79 -7.15 -2.77 3.73
N ALA A 80 -5.93 -3.23 4.06
CA ALA A 80 -4.70 -2.63 3.54
C ALA A 80 -4.58 -2.83 2.02
N GLY A 81 -4.95 -4.01 1.50
CA GLY A 81 -4.99 -4.28 0.06
C GLY A 81 -5.96 -3.36 -0.67
N GLN A 82 -7.18 -3.20 -0.14
CA GLN A 82 -8.17 -2.27 -0.69
C GLN A 82 -7.70 -0.82 -0.65
N THR A 83 -7.00 -0.41 0.41
CA THR A 83 -6.42 0.94 0.52
C THR A 83 -5.33 1.15 -0.53
N LEU A 84 -4.48 0.15 -0.75
CA LEU A 84 -3.43 0.17 -1.77
C LEU A 84 -4.01 0.36 -3.18
N ALA A 85 -5.06 -0.39 -3.53
CA ALA A 85 -5.73 -0.29 -4.83
C ALA A 85 -6.61 0.97 -4.99
N SER A 86 -6.99 1.62 -3.89
CA SER A 86 -7.80 2.85 -3.91
C SER A 86 -6.96 4.11 -3.66
N THR A 87 -5.66 4.05 -3.95
CA THR A 87 -4.74 5.17 -3.80
C THR A 87 -5.36 6.44 -4.40
N PRO A 88 -5.65 7.47 -3.59
CA PRO A 88 -6.54 8.55 -4.00
C PRO A 88 -5.78 9.53 -4.88
N VAL A 89 -6.01 9.46 -6.19
CA VAL A 89 -5.60 10.50 -7.13
C VAL A 89 -6.71 10.71 -8.15
N GLU A 90 -7.10 11.96 -8.40
CA GLU A 90 -8.18 12.29 -9.35
C GLU A 90 -7.86 11.82 -10.78
N ASP A 91 -6.57 11.74 -11.13
CA ASP A 91 -6.06 11.19 -12.38
C ASP A 91 -4.76 10.41 -12.08
N ILE A 92 -4.73 9.11 -12.42
CA ILE A 92 -3.51 8.30 -12.39
C ILE A 92 -2.63 8.73 -13.58
N PRO A 93 -1.39 9.21 -13.37
CA PRO A 93 -0.50 9.55 -14.47
C PRO A 93 -0.29 8.35 -15.40
N GLU A 94 -0.37 8.54 -16.72
CA GLU A 94 -0.30 7.44 -17.71
C GLU A 94 0.96 6.56 -17.55
N ILE A 95 2.07 7.16 -17.11
CA ILE A 95 3.33 6.46 -16.83
C ILE A 95 3.21 5.40 -15.73
N PHE A 96 2.23 5.55 -14.81
CA PHE A 96 1.99 4.63 -13.71
C PHE A 96 0.79 3.70 -13.91
N ALA A 97 0.13 3.73 -15.08
CA ALA A 97 -1.04 2.88 -15.34
C ALA A 97 -0.73 1.37 -15.17
N ALA A 98 0.48 0.93 -15.50
CA ALA A 98 0.90 -0.46 -15.30
C ALA A 98 1.06 -0.80 -13.81
N LEU A 99 1.68 0.11 -13.04
CA LEU A 99 1.82 -0.03 -11.60
C LEU A 99 0.44 -0.08 -10.93
N ASP A 100 -0.44 0.86 -11.27
CA ASP A 100 -1.80 0.93 -10.74
C ASP A 100 -2.58 -0.39 -10.94
N GLN A 101 -2.52 -0.96 -12.15
CA GLN A 101 -3.15 -2.26 -12.42
C GLN A 101 -2.57 -3.37 -11.53
N ILE A 102 -1.25 -3.39 -11.29
CA ILE A 102 -0.64 -4.38 -10.39
C ILE A 102 -1.15 -4.18 -8.95
N LEU A 103 -1.32 -2.94 -8.48
CA LEU A 103 -1.86 -2.67 -7.15
C LEU A 103 -3.31 -3.17 -7.01
N VAL A 104 -4.13 -3.00 -8.06
CA VAL A 104 -5.48 -3.58 -8.13
C VAL A 104 -5.43 -5.11 -8.08
N ASP A 105 -4.56 -5.73 -8.87
CA ASP A 105 -4.40 -7.19 -8.89
C ASP A 105 -3.93 -7.73 -7.51
N ILE A 106 -3.04 -7.00 -6.81
CA ILE A 106 -2.64 -7.31 -5.42
C ILE A 106 -3.86 -7.29 -4.51
N SER A 107 -4.69 -6.25 -4.58
CA SER A 107 -5.90 -6.14 -3.76
C SER A 107 -6.87 -7.29 -4.02
N ASP A 108 -7.19 -7.55 -5.28
CA ASP A 108 -8.14 -8.61 -5.66
C ASP A 108 -7.66 -9.98 -5.18
N GLN A 109 -6.39 -10.30 -5.40
CA GLN A 109 -5.82 -11.56 -4.95
C GLN A 109 -5.74 -11.65 -3.41
N THR A 110 -5.50 -10.53 -2.73
CA THR A 110 -5.55 -10.46 -1.26
C THR A 110 -6.94 -10.78 -0.74
N THR A 111 -7.99 -10.26 -1.37
CA THR A 111 -9.38 -10.58 -0.99
C THR A 111 -9.69 -12.06 -1.21
N VAL A 112 -9.23 -12.66 -2.32
CA VAL A 112 -9.39 -14.10 -2.57
C VAL A 112 -8.69 -14.93 -1.49
N PHE A 113 -7.44 -14.60 -1.16
CA PHE A 113 -6.66 -15.26 -0.13
C PHE A 113 -7.32 -15.16 1.24
N THR A 114 -7.62 -13.94 1.70
CA THR A 114 -8.16 -13.69 3.03
C THR A 114 -9.54 -14.32 3.19
N THR A 115 -10.39 -14.29 2.15
CA THR A 115 -11.70 -14.96 2.16
C THR A 115 -11.54 -16.47 2.30
N SER A 116 -10.74 -17.09 1.43
CA SER A 116 -10.53 -18.54 1.44
C SER A 116 -9.92 -19.02 2.77
N MET A 117 -8.96 -18.26 3.30
CA MET A 117 -8.33 -18.53 4.58
C MET A 117 -9.35 -18.43 5.73
N LYS A 118 -10.11 -17.34 5.80
CA LYS A 118 -11.15 -17.17 6.85
C LYS A 118 -12.19 -18.29 6.81
N ASP A 119 -12.66 -18.66 5.62
CA ASP A 119 -13.62 -19.76 5.46
C ASP A 119 -13.04 -21.08 5.97
N SER A 120 -11.77 -21.37 5.63
CA SER A 120 -11.08 -22.59 6.09
C SER A 120 -10.89 -22.64 7.61
N LEU A 121 -10.59 -21.50 8.23
CA LEU A 121 -10.42 -21.38 9.68
C LEU A 121 -11.75 -21.61 10.40
N VAL A 122 -12.85 -21.02 9.91
CA VAL A 122 -14.19 -21.17 10.50
C VAL A 122 -14.71 -22.61 10.33
N SER A 123 -14.40 -23.27 9.22
CA SER A 123 -14.80 -24.65 9.00
C SER A 123 -13.87 -25.68 9.66
N GLY A 124 -12.72 -25.26 10.19
CA GLY A 124 -11.67 -26.15 10.69
C GLY A 124 -11.08 -27.04 9.58
N ASP A 125 -11.12 -26.60 8.33
CA ASP A 125 -10.65 -27.38 7.17
C ASP A 125 -9.17 -27.09 6.93
N LYS A 126 -8.32 -28.00 7.42
CA LYS A 126 -6.88 -27.91 7.29
C LYS A 126 -6.41 -27.97 5.83
N ASP A 127 -7.04 -28.78 4.99
CA ASP A 127 -6.60 -28.95 3.61
C ASP A 127 -6.94 -27.69 2.80
N ALA A 128 -8.12 -27.09 3.04
CA ALA A 128 -8.48 -25.79 2.48
C ALA A 128 -7.57 -24.66 2.98
N MET A 129 -7.18 -24.69 4.27
CA MET A 129 -6.23 -23.72 4.83
C MET A 129 -4.88 -23.78 4.13
N LEU A 130 -4.35 -25.00 3.91
CA LEU A 130 -3.08 -25.19 3.19
C LEU A 130 -3.18 -24.73 1.73
N ALA A 131 -4.27 -25.03 1.04
CA ALA A 131 -4.50 -24.55 -0.32
C ALA A 131 -4.60 -23.01 -0.38
N ALA A 132 -5.22 -22.37 0.62
CA ALA A 132 -5.23 -20.92 0.71
C ALA A 132 -3.82 -20.35 0.96
N LEU A 133 -2.93 -21.03 1.69
CA LEU A 133 -1.54 -20.59 1.81
C LEU A 133 -0.78 -20.62 0.48
N ASP A 134 -1.11 -21.52 -0.44
CA ASP A 134 -0.50 -21.54 -1.77
C ASP A 134 -0.86 -20.27 -2.58
N GLU A 135 -2.04 -19.70 -2.37
CA GLU A 135 -2.46 -18.42 -2.99
C GLU A 135 -1.57 -17.23 -2.55
N LEU A 136 -0.88 -17.34 -1.41
CA LEU A 136 0.05 -16.32 -0.95
C LEU A 136 1.26 -16.19 -1.89
N GLU A 137 1.70 -17.26 -2.55
CA GLU A 137 2.80 -17.20 -3.52
C GLU A 137 2.46 -16.30 -4.71
N VAL A 138 1.20 -16.31 -5.16
CA VAL A 138 0.72 -15.46 -6.25
C VAL A 138 0.78 -13.99 -5.84
N ILE A 139 0.32 -13.68 -4.62
CA ILE A 139 0.38 -12.33 -4.07
C ILE A 139 1.84 -11.85 -3.97
N LEU A 140 2.75 -12.69 -3.46
CA LEU A 140 4.17 -12.33 -3.34
C LEU A 140 4.81 -12.02 -4.69
N GLY A 141 4.43 -12.74 -5.75
CA GLY A 141 4.87 -12.45 -7.11
C GLY A 141 4.42 -11.06 -7.59
N LEU A 142 3.16 -10.69 -7.32
CA LEU A 142 2.61 -9.38 -7.67
C LEU A 142 3.26 -8.25 -6.86
N VAL A 143 3.46 -8.45 -5.56
CA VAL A 143 4.17 -7.50 -4.68
C VAL A 143 5.59 -7.24 -5.19
N GLN A 144 6.31 -8.29 -5.57
CA GLN A 144 7.65 -8.14 -6.14
C GLN A 144 7.62 -7.35 -7.46
N GLN A 145 6.62 -7.58 -8.31
CA GLN A 145 6.45 -6.83 -9.56
C GLN A 145 6.16 -5.35 -9.30
N ALA A 146 5.24 -5.04 -8.38
CA ALA A 146 4.93 -3.66 -7.98
C ALA A 146 6.17 -2.94 -7.43
N GLN A 147 7.00 -3.63 -6.66
CA GLN A 147 8.24 -3.05 -6.12
C GLN A 147 9.25 -2.71 -7.23
N VAL A 148 9.38 -3.55 -8.25
CA VAL A 148 10.23 -3.26 -9.42
C VAL A 148 9.73 -2.02 -10.17
N GLU A 149 8.42 -1.89 -10.38
CA GLU A 149 7.83 -0.72 -11.04
C GLU A 149 8.00 0.56 -10.20
N LEU A 150 7.87 0.46 -8.87
CA LEU A 150 8.10 1.57 -7.94
C LEU A 150 9.57 2.03 -7.94
N GLU A 151 10.52 1.12 -7.97
CA GLU A 151 11.95 1.44 -8.08
C GLU A 151 12.29 2.10 -9.43
N ALA A 152 11.68 1.64 -10.52
CA ALA A 152 11.83 2.26 -11.83
C ALA A 152 11.24 3.68 -11.89
N ALA A 153 10.20 3.94 -11.09
CA ALA A 153 9.52 5.24 -10.98
C ALA A 153 10.24 6.28 -10.10
N ASN A 154 11.17 5.84 -9.22
CA ASN A 154 11.95 6.69 -8.31
C ASN A 154 13.46 6.70 -8.67
N PRO A 155 13.88 7.28 -9.82
CA PRO A 155 15.27 7.27 -10.28
C PRO A 155 16.25 8.15 -9.49
#